data_AF-A0A085MY48-F1
#
_entry.id   AF-A0A085MY48-F1
#
_cell.length_a   1.000
_cell.length_b   1.000
_cell.length_c   1.000
_cell.angle_alpha   90.00
_cell.angle_beta   90.00
_cell.angle_gamma   90.00
#
_symmetry.space_group_name_H-M   'P 1'
#
loop_
_entity.id
_entity.type
_entity.pdbx_description
1 polymer ?
#
loop_
_entity_poly.entity_id
_entity_poly.type
_entity_poly.pdbx_seq_one_letter_code
_entity_poly.pdbx_strand_id
1 'polypeptide(L)' 'MVDRAHRLCDPQFLPTELGHIKRNFLYNGFPGKLVNSCITRRLRHLHGDTAAREPTQDIRITVPYYQGISEKI' A
#
# COMPACT_ATOMS: atom_id res chain seq x y z
N MET A 1 1.85 6.97 2.39
CA MET A 1 0.93 7.20 3.53
C MET A 1 -0.50 6.83 3.17
N VAL A 2 -1.10 7.40 2.12
CA VAL A 2 -2.47 7.07 1.66
C VAL A 2 -2.67 5.57 1.38
N ASP A 3 -1.76 4.94 0.63
CA ASP A 3 -1.87 3.51 0.28
C ASP A 3 -1.82 2.60 1.52
N ARG A 4 -1.02 2.99 2.52
CA ARG A 4 -0.90 2.28 3.79
C ARG A 4 -2.15 2.47 4.65
N ALA A 5 -2.67 3.69 4.75
CA ALA A 5 -3.91 3.99 5.45
C ALA A 5 -5.10 3.20 4.85
N HIS A 6 -5.20 3.13 3.53
CA HIS A 6 -6.25 2.37 2.86
C HIS A 6 -6.16 0.85 3.14
N ARG A 7 -4.95 0.30 3.32
CA ARG A 7 -4.76 -1.14 3.58
C ARG A 7 -4.93 -1.55 5.05
N LEU A 8 -4.62 -0.65 5.98
CA LEU A 8 -4.53 -0.98 7.42
C LEU A 8 -5.66 -0.38 8.25
N CYS A 9 -6.27 0.71 7.81
CA CYS A 9 -7.28 1.42 8.57
C CYS A 9 -8.65 0.80 8.31
N ASP A 10 -9.45 0.64 9.36
CA ASP A 10 -10.84 0.24 9.18
C ASP A 10 -11.59 1.28 8.33
N PRO A 11 -12.52 0.85 7.46
CA PRO A 11 -13.25 1.76 6.59
C PRO A 11 -13.95 2.92 7.33
N GLN A 12 -14.37 2.68 8.58
CA GLN A 12 -15.01 3.68 9.44
C GLN A 12 -14.06 4.82 9.87
N PHE A 13 -12.76 4.53 10.02
CA PHE A 13 -11.76 5.52 10.46
C PHE A 13 -10.93 6.09 9.31
N LEU A 14 -10.99 5.47 8.13
CA LEU A 14 -10.23 5.88 6.95
C LEU A 14 -10.41 7.37 6.58
N PRO A 15 -11.61 7.98 6.60
CA PRO A 15 -11.77 9.40 6.30
C PRO A 15 -11.01 10.31 7.27
N THR A 16 -11.05 9.96 8.56
CA THR A 16 -10.34 10.69 9.62
C THR A 16 -8.83 10.60 9.43
N GLU A 17 -8.31 9.39 9.14
CA GLU A 17 -6.88 9.16 8.89
C GLU A 17 -6.40 9.92 7.65
N LEU A 18 -7.17 9.93 6.56
CA LEU A 18 -6.85 10.74 5.37
C LEU A 18 -6.83 12.24 5.68
N GLY A 19 -7.70 12.70 6.58
CA GLY A 19 -7.70 14.06 7.12
C GLY A 19 -6.41 14.38 7.87
N HIS A 20 -5.93 13.48 8.73
CA HIS A 20 -4.66 13.62 9.43
C HIS A 20 -3.46 13.66 8.47
N ILE A 21 -3.43 12.75 7.50
CA ILE A 21 -2.38 12.71 6.46
C ILE A 21 -2.35 14.03 5.69
N LYS A 22 -3.52 14.53 5.25
CA LYS A 22 -3.62 15.83 4.55
C LYS A 22 -3.11 16.97 5.41
N ARG A 23 -3.51 17.04 6.69
CA ARG A 23 -3.08 18.09 7.62
C ARG A 23 -1.57 18.07 7.82
N ASN A 24 -0.96 16.89 7.96
CA ASN A 24 0.50 16.76 8.08
C ASN A 24 1.21 17.28 6.82
N PHE A 25 0.73 17.00 5.61
CA PHE A 25 1.32 17.57 4.40
C PHE A 25 1.19 19.10 4.36
N LEU A 26 0.03 19.65 4.72
CA LEU A 26 -0.13 21.10 4.76
C LEU A 26 0.80 21.76 5.79
N TYR A 27 0.96 21.13 6.96
CA TYR A 27 1.87 21.61 8.00
C TYR A 27 3.34 21.62 7.55
N ASN A 28 3.73 20.64 6.73
CA ASN A 28 5.06 20.59 6.12
C ASN A 28 5.22 21.53 4.91
N GLY A 29 4.28 22.45 4.67
CA GLY A 29 4.37 23.46 3.62
C GLY A 29 4.02 22.98 2.21
N PHE A 30 3.47 21.77 2.05
CA PHE A 30 3.08 21.28 0.73
C PHE A 30 1.84 22.02 0.19
N PRO A 31 1.79 22.36 -1.12
CA PRO A 31 0.65 23.04 -1.71
C PRO A 31 -0.64 22.22 -1.61
N GLY A 32 -1.70 22.79 -1.04
CA GLY A 32 -2.94 22.04 -0.78
C GLY A 32 -3.62 21.46 -2.03
N LYS A 33 -3.53 22.14 -3.18
CA LYS A 33 -4.04 21.61 -4.46
C LYS A 33 -3.30 20.34 -4.89
N LEU A 34 -1.98 20.30 -4.71
CA LEU A 34 -1.15 19.14 -5.01
C LEU A 34 -1.51 17.98 -4.09
N VAL A 35 -1.58 18.23 -2.77
CA VAL A 35 -1.94 17.23 -1.77
C VAL A 35 -3.31 16.60 -2.08
N ASN A 36 -4.33 17.43 -2.34
CA ASN A 36 -5.67 16.95 -2.68
C ASN A 36 -5.70 16.12 -3.97
N SER A 37 -4.98 16.57 -5.01
CA SER A 37 -4.87 15.86 -6.28
C SER A 37 -4.19 14.50 -6.09
N CYS A 38 -3.10 14.45 -5.34
CA CYS A 38 -2.37 13.22 -5.04
C CYS A 38 -3.22 12.23 -4.25
N ILE A 39 -3.91 12.65 -3.17
CA ILE A 39 -4.78 11.78 -2.38
C ILE A 39 -5.90 11.22 -3.26
N THR A 40 -6.60 12.08 -4.01
CA THR A 40 -7.70 11.67 -4.89
C THR A 40 -7.23 10.69 -5.97
N ARG A 41 -6.09 10.97 -6.61
CA ARG A 41 -5.51 10.09 -7.64
C ARG A 41 -5.15 8.73 -7.06
N ARG A 42 -4.55 8.68 -5.86
CA ARG A 42 -4.19 7.42 -5.20
C ARG A 42 -5.43 6.60 -4.84
N LEU A 43 -6.47 7.22 -4.29
CA LEU A 43 -7.73 6.51 -3.98
C LEU A 43 -8.39 5.95 -5.24
N ARG A 44 -8.41 6.70 -6.36
CA ARG A 44 -8.92 6.21 -7.64
C ARG A 44 -8.14 4.99 -8.13
N HIS A 45 -6.82 5.02 -8.03
CA HIS A 45 -5.96 3.90 -8.41
C HIS A 45 -6.25 2.67 -7.54
N LEU A 46 -6.36 2.84 -6.22
CA LEU A 46 -6.64 1.75 -5.29
C LEU A 46 -8.03 1.12 -5.49
N HIS A 47 -9.03 1.93 -5.84
CA HIS A 47 -10.37 1.44 -6.18
C HIS A 47 -10.46 0.80 -7.57
N GLY A 48 -9.54 1.13 -8.49
CA GLY A 48 -9.44 0.47 -9.80
C GLY A 48 -8.62 -0.82 -9.76
N ASP A 49 -7.61 -0.88 -8.88
CA ASP A 49 -6.71 -2.02 -8.71
C ASP A 49 -7.34 -3.21 -7.98
N THR A 50 -8.54 -3.08 -7.41
CA THR A 50 -9.27 -4.25 -6.88
C THR A 50 -9.55 -5.32 -7.94
N ALA A 51 -9.51 -4.96 -9.23
CA ALA A 51 -9.57 -5.92 -10.33
C ALA A 51 -8.19 -6.49 -10.77
N ALA A 52 -7.09 -5.86 -10.37
CA ALA A 52 -5.73 -6.18 -10.83
C ALA A 52 -4.79 -6.62 -9.69
N ARG A 53 -5.34 -6.94 -8.52
CA ARG A 53 -4.57 -7.63 -7.49
C ARG A 53 -4.51 -9.11 -7.87
N GLU A 54 -3.60 -9.41 -8.79
CA GLU A 54 -3.01 -10.75 -8.87
C GLU A 54 -2.77 -11.21 -7.42
N PRO A 55 -3.26 -12.40 -7.02
CA PRO A 55 -2.92 -12.93 -5.70
C PRO A 55 -1.40 -12.87 -5.61
N THR A 56 -0.90 -12.30 -4.51
CA THR A 56 0.54 -12.29 -4.15
C THR A 56 1.17 -13.54 -4.73
N GLN A 57 1.96 -13.38 -5.79
CA GLN A 57 2.58 -14.51 -6.48
C GLN A 57 3.17 -15.38 -5.39
N ASP A 58 2.63 -16.60 -5.28
CA ASP A 58 3.00 -17.58 -4.27
C ASP A 58 4.53 -17.60 -4.22
N ILE A 59 5.12 -17.22 -3.08
CA ILE A 59 6.56 -17.00 -2.97
C ILE A 59 7.22 -18.37 -3.13
N ARG A 60 7.55 -18.74 -4.37
CA ARG A 60 8.19 -20.01 -4.70
C ARG A 60 9.69 -19.83 -4.65
N ILE A 61 10.28 -20.25 -3.53
CA ILE A 61 11.72 -20.34 -3.39
C ILE A 61 12.16 -21.64 -4.06
N THR A 62 12.92 -21.55 -5.15
CA THR A 62 13.57 -22.71 -5.78
C THR A 62 15.00 -22.80 -5.26
N VAL A 63 15.29 -23.86 -4.50
CA VAL A 63 16.64 -24.12 -3.99
C VAL A 63 17.27 -25.24 -4.83
N PRO A 64 18.48 -25.06 -5.39
CA PRO A 64 19.18 -26.14 -6.08
C PRO A 64 19.52 -27.29 -5.13
N TYR A 65 19.37 -28.52 -5.60
CA TYR A 65 19.66 -29.71 -4.82
C TYR A 65 21.17 -29.94 -4.72
N TYR A 66 21.68 -29.98 -3.48
CA TYR A 66 23.07 -30.31 -3.17
C TYR A 66 23.08 -31.58 -2.30
N GLN A 67 23.69 -32.64 -2.84
CA GLN A 67 23.82 -33.91 -2.15
C GLN A 67 24.56 -33.76 -0.81
N GLY A 68 23.96 -34.25 0.26
CA GLY A 68 24.45 -34.18 1.64
C GLY A 68 23.98 -32.95 2.44
N ILE A 69 23.46 -31.92 1.78
CA ILE A 69 22.95 -30.68 2.41
C ILE A 69 21.43 -30.64 2.33
N SER A 70 20.86 -30.89 1.15
CA SER A 70 19.42 -30.75 0.89
C SER A 70 18.56 -31.82 1.56
N GLU A 71 19.12 -32.97 1.95
CA GLU A 71 18.40 -34.07 2.62
C GLU A 71 18.18 -33.81 4.13
N LYS A 72 18.76 -32.73 4.67
CA LYS A 72 18.68 -32.36 6.09
C LYS A 72 17.78 -31.14 6.37
N ILE A 73 17.10 -30.62 5.34
CA ILE A 73 16.24 -29.43 5.40
C ILE A 73 14.79 -29.86 5.56
#